data_AF-A0A4P6FEH8-F1
#
_entry.id   AF-A0A4P6FEH8-F1
#
_cell.length_a   1.000
_cell.length_b   1.000
_cell.length_c   1.000
_cell.angle_alpha   90.00
_cell.angle_beta   90.00
_cell.angle_gamma   90.00
#
_symmetry.space_group_name_H-M   'P 1'
#
loop_
_entity.id
_entity.type
_entity.pdbx_description
1 polymer ?
#
loop_
_entity_poly.entity_id
_entity_poly.type
_entity_poly.pdbx_seq_one_letter_code
_entity_poly.pdbx_strand_id
1 'polypeptide(L)'
;MSGSASKSGAISGRTAAIIMGVLLALYLGLVGWRAVQFILTGEPIAIAIGVALIVLPIIGAWALWRELDFGVRSQRLVERLSDEGGADLGLPVSESGRVDRAAATAEFERFKAAAESEPGSWRAWLRLGLVYDAAGDRRRARGAIRTAIELERRAS
;
A
#
# COMPACT_ATOMS: atom_id res chain seq x y z
N MET A 1 19.32 6.97 49.12
CA MET A 1 18.11 7.41 48.41
C MET A 1 18.50 7.79 46.99
N SER A 2 18.34 6.88 46.02
CA SER A 2 18.44 7.20 44.59
C SER A 2 17.19 6.65 43.93
N GLY A 3 16.42 7.54 43.32
CA GLY A 3 15.04 7.31 42.88
C GLY A 3 14.94 6.28 41.76
N SER A 4 14.02 5.33 41.92
CA SER A 4 13.53 4.50 40.84
C SER A 4 12.85 5.39 39.80
N ALA A 5 13.47 5.55 38.63
CA ALA A 5 12.83 6.14 37.48
C ALA A 5 11.59 5.29 37.11
N SER A 6 10.42 5.92 37.17
CA SER A 6 9.15 5.39 36.71
C SER A 6 9.29 4.87 35.28
N LYS A 7 9.04 3.57 35.07
CA LYS A 7 8.85 3.00 33.73
C LYS A 7 7.55 3.60 33.19
N SER A 8 7.67 4.69 32.44
CA SER A 8 6.55 5.28 31.70
C SER A 8 5.92 4.19 30.83
N GLY A 9 4.64 3.93 31.04
CA GLY A 9 3.83 2.96 30.29
C GLY A 9 3.57 3.45 28.86
N ALA A 10 4.64 3.58 28.06
CA ALA A 10 4.54 3.99 26.67
C ALA A 10 3.75 2.93 25.89
N ILE A 11 2.59 3.33 25.39
CA ILE A 11 1.74 2.50 24.54
C ILE A 11 2.55 2.13 23.28
N SER A 12 2.70 0.84 23.02
CA SER A 12 3.40 0.39 21.80
C SER A 12 2.68 0.91 20.55
N GLY A 13 3.41 1.24 19.47
CA GLY A 13 2.80 1.77 18.25
C GLY A 13 1.68 0.87 17.68
N ARG A 14 1.81 -0.46 17.85
CA ARG A 14 0.75 -1.42 17.50
C ARG A 14 -0.49 -1.25 18.37
N THR A 15 -0.31 -1.13 19.69
CA THR A 15 -1.42 -0.91 20.63
C THR A 15 -2.13 0.40 20.34
N ALA A 16 -1.39 1.48 20.06
CA ALA A 16 -1.96 2.78 19.68
C ALA A 16 -2.80 2.68 18.39
N ALA A 17 -2.29 1.97 17.37
CA ALA A 17 -3.01 1.74 16.13
C ALA A 17 -4.30 0.91 16.33
N ILE A 18 -4.25 -0.12 17.18
CA ILE A 18 -5.44 -0.92 17.51
C ILE A 18 -6.49 -0.05 18.22
N ILE A 19 -6.09 0.72 19.23
CA ILE A 19 -6.99 1.63 19.95
C ILE A 19 -7.63 2.63 18.98
N MET A 20 -6.83 3.25 18.11
CA MET A 20 -7.33 4.18 17.09
C MET A 20 -8.32 3.51 16.14
N GLY A 21 -8.03 2.27 15.71
CA GLY A 21 -8.93 1.48 14.87
C GLY A 21 -10.27 1.19 15.54
N VAL A 22 -10.26 0.84 16.82
CA VAL A 22 -11.48 0.61 17.61
C VAL A 22 -12.28 1.90 17.76
N LEU A 23 -11.63 3.02 18.11
CA LEU A 23 -12.28 4.32 18.22
C LEU A 23 -12.90 4.77 16.90
N LEU A 24 -12.20 4.58 15.78
CA LEU A 24 -12.72 4.85 14.44
C LEU A 24 -13.94 3.98 14.14
N ALA A 25 -13.89 2.68 14.45
CA ALA A 25 -15.02 1.78 14.23
C ALA A 25 -16.25 2.19 15.06
N LEU A 26 -16.06 2.59 16.33
CA LEU A 26 -17.12 3.12 17.17
C LEU A 26 -17.72 4.42 16.60
N TYR A 27 -16.88 5.34 16.14
CA TYR A 27 -17.32 6.57 15.48
C TYR A 27 -18.15 6.28 14.22
N LEU A 28 -17.66 5.39 13.35
CA LEU A 28 -18.39 4.98 12.14
C LEU A 28 -19.72 4.31 12.48
N GLY A 29 -19.77 3.49 13.54
CA GLY A 29 -21.01 2.92 14.05
C GLY A 29 -22.01 4.00 14.50
N LEU A 30 -21.55 5.02 15.23
CA LEU A 30 -22.39 6.14 15.68
C LEU A 30 -22.89 6.99 14.50
N VAL A 31 -22.02 7.27 13.53
CA VAL A 31 -22.40 7.97 12.29
C VAL A 31 -23.41 7.15 11.49
N GLY A 32 -23.19 5.83 11.38
CA GLY A 32 -24.11 4.92 10.71
C GLY A 32 -25.48 4.89 11.37
N TRP A 33 -25.54 4.82 12.71
CA TRP A 33 -26.78 4.99 13.46
C TRP A 33 -27.47 6.30 13.08
N ARG A 34 -26.75 7.42 13.11
CA ARG A 34 -27.31 8.74 12.82
C ARG A 34 -27.80 8.88 11.38
N ALA A 35 -27.10 8.25 10.44
CA ALA A 35 -27.47 8.18 9.04
C ALA A 35 -28.80 7.42 8.86
N VAL A 36 -28.99 6.29 9.55
CA VAL A 36 -30.27 5.57 9.54
C VAL A 36 -31.40 6.46 10.07
N GLN A 37 -31.18 7.22 11.14
CA GLN A 37 -32.19 8.16 11.63
C GLN A 37 -32.56 9.23 10.60
N PHE A 38 -31.59 9.76 9.85
CA PHE A 38 -31.86 10.70 8.75
C PHE A 38 -32.64 10.06 7.60
N ILE A 39 -32.36 8.80 7.27
CA ILE A 39 -33.08 8.08 6.22
C ILE A 39 -34.54 7.83 6.63
N LEU A 40 -34.78 7.54 7.91
CA LEU A 40 -36.12 7.26 8.44
C LEU A 40 -37.02 8.50 8.59
N THR A 41 -36.51 9.73 8.43
CA THR A 41 -37.35 10.94 8.56
C THR A 41 -38.31 11.13 7.38
N GLY A 42 -38.05 10.50 6.23
CA GLY A 42 -38.83 10.65 5.00
C GLY A 42 -38.57 11.96 4.24
N GLU A 43 -37.72 12.84 4.76
CA GLU A 43 -37.34 14.08 4.09
C GLU A 43 -36.25 13.81 3.03
N PRO A 44 -36.45 14.19 1.75
CA PRO A 44 -35.51 13.84 0.67
C PRO A 44 -34.06 14.29 0.92
N ILE A 45 -33.88 15.49 1.49
CA ILE A 45 -32.56 16.05 1.79
C ILE A 45 -31.88 15.24 2.90
N ALA A 46 -32.61 14.88 3.95
CA ALA A 46 -32.11 14.06 5.05
C ALA A 46 -31.67 12.67 4.56
N ILE A 47 -32.48 12.03 3.70
CA ILE A 47 -32.14 10.74 3.08
C ILE A 47 -30.83 10.85 2.30
N ALA A 48 -30.67 11.89 1.47
CA ALA A 48 -29.45 12.09 0.68
C ALA A 48 -28.20 12.21 1.58
N ILE A 49 -28.29 12.95 2.68
CA ILE A 49 -27.20 13.09 3.67
C ILE A 49 -26.91 11.74 4.33
N GLY A 50 -27.94 11.00 4.77
CA GLY A 50 -27.78 9.69 5.38
C GLY A 50 -27.09 8.69 4.45
N VAL A 51 -27.48 8.66 3.16
CA VAL A 51 -26.82 7.83 2.16
C VAL A 51 -25.36 8.22 1.99
N ALA A 52 -25.05 9.52 1.87
CA ALA A 52 -23.68 9.99 1.74
C ALA A 52 -22.79 9.60 2.94
N LEU A 53 -23.34 9.69 4.16
CA LEU A 53 -22.65 9.29 5.39
C LEU A 53 -22.34 7.79 5.46
N ILE A 54 -23.07 6.95 4.73
CA ILE A 54 -22.81 5.50 4.65
C ILE A 54 -21.87 5.18 3.50
N VAL A 55 -22.09 5.77 2.32
CA VAL A 55 -21.33 5.47 1.11
C VAL A 55 -19.88 5.93 1.24
N LEU A 56 -19.64 7.13 1.76
CA LEU A 56 -18.30 7.70 1.88
C LEU A 56 -17.33 6.83 2.72
N PRO A 57 -17.67 6.39 3.95
CA PRO A 57 -16.79 5.50 4.70
C PRO A 57 -16.63 4.12 4.08
N ILE A 58 -17.63 3.59 3.38
CA ILE A 58 -17.48 2.32 2.63
C ILE A 58 -16.42 2.48 1.54
N ILE A 59 -16.47 3.56 0.75
CA ILE A 59 -15.47 3.85 -0.27
C ILE A 59 -14.08 4.03 0.36
N GLY A 60 -14.00 4.77 1.47
CA GLY A 60 -12.75 4.98 2.20
C GLY A 60 -12.14 3.66 2.71
N ALA A 61 -12.96 2.80 3.32
CA ALA A 61 -12.53 1.49 3.80
C ALA A 61 -12.09 0.57 2.65
N TRP A 62 -12.82 0.58 1.53
CA TRP A 62 -12.44 -0.17 0.33
C TRP A 62 -11.12 0.32 -0.28
N ALA A 63 -10.93 1.64 -0.40
CA ALA A 63 -9.69 2.22 -0.92
C ALA A 63 -8.49 1.90 -0.02
N LEU A 64 -8.67 1.99 1.31
CA LEU A 64 -7.65 1.63 2.28
C LEU A 64 -7.29 0.14 2.19
N TRP A 65 -8.30 -0.74 2.15
CA TRP A 65 -8.08 -2.16 1.98
C TRP A 65 -7.31 -2.47 0.69
N ARG A 66 -7.63 -1.78 -0.41
CA ARG A 66 -6.96 -1.95 -1.70
C ARG A 66 -5.50 -1.51 -1.67
N GLU A 67 -5.17 -0.43 -0.95
CA GLU A 67 -3.79 0.03 -0.78
C GLU A 67 -2.98 -0.94 0.12
N LEU A 68 -3.59 -1.42 1.21
CA LEU A 68 -2.96 -2.41 2.10
C LEU A 68 -2.72 -3.76 1.40
N ASP A 69 -3.71 -4.28 0.68
CA ASP A 69 -3.58 -5.51 -0.11
C ASP A 69 -2.47 -5.37 -1.17
N PHE A 70 -2.38 -4.21 -1.84
CA PHE A 70 -1.30 -3.94 -2.79
C PHE A 70 0.08 -3.94 -2.11
N GLY A 71 0.22 -3.28 -0.96
CA GLY A 71 1.47 -3.23 -0.20
C GLY A 71 1.93 -4.60 0.27
N VAL A 72 1.02 -5.41 0.83
CA VAL A 72 1.36 -6.76 1.29
C VAL A 72 1.75 -7.66 0.12
N ARG A 73 1.03 -7.59 -1.01
CA ARG A 73 1.36 -8.39 -2.19
C ARG A 73 2.67 -7.99 -2.84
N SER A 74 2.96 -6.69 -2.93
CA SER A 74 4.22 -6.21 -3.50
C SER A 74 5.40 -6.63 -2.62
N GLN A 75 5.27 -6.54 -1.28
CA GLN A 75 6.29 -7.00 -0.34
C GLN A 75 6.56 -8.50 -0.50
N ARG A 76 5.53 -9.34 -0.51
CA ARG A 76 5.68 -10.79 -0.72
C ARG A 76 6.35 -11.12 -2.05
N LEU A 77 6.03 -10.38 -3.12
CA LEU A 77 6.61 -10.61 -4.43
C LEU A 77 8.09 -10.20 -4.48
N VAL A 78 8.46 -9.12 -3.79
CA VAL A 78 9.86 -8.68 -3.62
C VAL A 78 10.64 -9.69 -2.79
N GLU A 79 10.09 -10.19 -1.69
CA GLU A 79 10.69 -11.25 -0.87
C GLU A 79 10.94 -12.50 -1.72
N ARG A 80 9.93 -12.96 -2.47
CA ARG A 80 10.06 -14.10 -3.39
C ARG A 80 11.14 -13.88 -4.46
N LEU A 81 11.21 -12.69 -5.05
CA LEU A 81 12.25 -12.35 -6.02
C LEU A 81 13.65 -12.35 -5.36
N SER A 82 13.73 -11.92 -4.10
CA SER A 82 14.97 -11.91 -3.33
C SER A 82 15.45 -13.31 -3.01
N ASP A 83 14.54 -14.21 -2.62
CA ASP A 83 14.84 -15.63 -2.36
C ASP A 83 15.35 -16.36 -3.60
N GLU A 84 14.89 -15.94 -4.78
CA GLU A 84 15.34 -16.47 -6.08
C GLU A 84 16.66 -15.82 -6.56
N GLY A 85 17.27 -14.94 -5.77
CA GLY A 85 18.50 -14.21 -6.13
C GLY A 85 18.30 -13.09 -7.15
N GLY A 86 17.05 -12.72 -7.43
CA GLY A 86 16.69 -11.74 -8.46
C GLY A 86 16.58 -10.28 -7.97
N ALA A 87 16.88 -10.02 -6.70
CA ALA A 87 16.78 -8.70 -6.07
C ALA A 87 17.96 -7.77 -6.42
N ASP A 88 19.12 -8.32 -6.78
CA ASP A 88 20.21 -7.49 -7.30
C ASP A 88 19.86 -7.02 -8.72
N LEU A 89 19.70 -5.71 -8.87
CA LEU A 89 19.41 -5.06 -10.14
C LEU A 89 20.69 -4.76 -10.94
N GLY A 90 21.87 -5.04 -10.38
CA GLY A 90 23.16 -4.68 -10.95
C GLY A 90 23.35 -3.16 -11.05
N LEU A 91 22.66 -2.40 -10.18
CA LEU A 91 22.68 -0.95 -10.16
C LEU A 91 23.55 -0.44 -9.00
N PRO A 92 24.31 0.65 -9.20
CA PRO A 92 25.01 1.33 -8.11
C PRO A 92 24.08 1.66 -6.96
N VAL A 93 24.53 1.36 -5.76
CA VAL A 93 23.82 1.61 -4.51
C VAL A 93 24.53 2.75 -3.80
N SER A 94 23.76 3.73 -3.33
CA SER A 94 24.27 4.82 -2.48
C SER A 94 24.76 4.29 -1.13
N GLU A 95 25.53 5.10 -0.39
CA GLU A 95 26.00 4.75 0.96
C GLU A 95 24.87 4.38 1.93
N SER A 96 23.64 4.82 1.64
CA SER A 96 22.43 4.47 2.40
C SER A 96 21.86 3.07 2.11
N GLY A 97 22.46 2.31 1.18
CA GLY A 97 21.94 1.01 0.74
C GLY A 97 20.79 1.09 -0.26
N ARG A 98 20.42 2.31 -0.71
CA ARG A 98 19.38 2.52 -1.75
C ARG A 98 20.00 2.64 -3.13
N VAL A 99 19.35 2.04 -4.14
CA VAL A 99 19.71 2.23 -5.56
C VAL A 99 19.80 3.73 -5.88
N ASP A 100 20.89 4.13 -6.53
CA ASP A 100 21.10 5.51 -6.94
C ASP A 100 20.02 5.94 -7.95
N ARG A 101 19.45 7.12 -7.72
CA ARG A 101 18.33 7.62 -8.52
C ARG A 101 18.74 7.89 -9.97
N ALA A 102 19.93 8.44 -10.19
CA ALA A 102 20.43 8.76 -11.52
C ALA A 102 20.76 7.47 -12.28
N ALA A 103 21.37 6.50 -11.62
CA ALA A 103 21.65 5.19 -12.20
C ALA A 103 20.36 4.42 -12.55
N ALA A 104 19.34 4.44 -11.68
CA ALA A 104 18.04 3.85 -11.99
C ALA A 104 17.41 4.50 -13.21
N THR A 105 17.45 5.84 -13.30
CA THR A 105 16.88 6.59 -14.43
C THR A 105 17.59 6.26 -15.75
N ALA A 106 18.91 6.10 -15.73
CA ALA A 106 19.70 5.75 -16.92
C ALA A 106 19.33 4.36 -17.47
N GLU A 107 18.88 3.45 -16.62
CA GLU A 107 18.60 2.05 -16.99
C GLU A 107 17.12 1.74 -17.24
N PHE A 108 16.27 2.76 -17.22
CA PHE A 108 14.83 2.64 -17.49
C PHE A 108 14.52 1.87 -18.76
N GLU A 109 15.10 2.27 -19.89
CA GLU A 109 14.78 1.68 -21.19
C GLU A 109 15.27 0.22 -21.27
N ARG A 110 16.38 -0.12 -20.61
CA ARG A 110 16.87 -1.50 -20.55
C ARG A 110 15.90 -2.42 -19.81
N PHE A 111 15.47 -2.02 -18.61
CA PHE A 111 14.52 -2.82 -17.83
C PHE A 111 13.13 -2.86 -18.45
N LYS A 112 12.73 -1.78 -19.12
CA LYS A 112 11.48 -1.72 -19.87
C LYS A 112 11.51 -2.68 -21.05
N ALA A 113 12.56 -2.63 -21.87
CA ALA A 113 12.74 -3.55 -22.99
C ALA A 113 12.77 -5.02 -22.52
N ALA A 114 13.41 -5.31 -21.38
CA ALA A 114 13.43 -6.65 -20.80
C ALA A 114 12.03 -7.13 -20.35
N ALA A 115 11.23 -6.24 -19.75
CA ALA A 115 9.84 -6.57 -19.39
C ALA A 115 8.95 -6.74 -20.62
N GLU A 116 9.17 -5.95 -21.67
CA GLU A 116 8.44 -6.05 -22.94
C GLU A 116 8.85 -7.29 -23.75
N SER A 117 10.10 -7.75 -23.65
CA SER A 117 10.55 -8.99 -24.30
C SER A 117 10.01 -10.25 -23.61
N GLU A 118 9.69 -10.17 -22.32
CA GLU A 118 9.13 -11.27 -21.54
C GLU A 118 7.78 -10.87 -20.92
N PRO A 119 6.71 -10.66 -21.71
CA PRO A 119 5.47 -10.09 -21.22
C PRO A 119 4.77 -10.96 -20.17
N GLY A 120 5.05 -12.27 -20.12
CA GLY A 120 4.53 -13.21 -19.11
C GLY A 120 5.38 -13.31 -17.83
N SER A 121 6.54 -12.66 -17.77
CA SER A 121 7.48 -12.79 -16.66
C SER A 121 7.17 -11.79 -15.56
N TRP A 122 6.52 -12.26 -14.49
CA TRP A 122 6.25 -11.42 -13.30
C TRP A 122 7.55 -10.82 -12.71
N ARG A 123 8.69 -11.51 -12.87
CA ARG A 123 10.01 -11.05 -12.41
C ARG A 123 10.50 -9.83 -13.18
N ALA A 124 10.38 -9.86 -14.51
CA ALA A 124 10.79 -8.75 -15.37
C ALA A 124 9.96 -7.48 -15.08
N TRP A 125 8.64 -7.64 -14.93
CA TRP A 125 7.75 -6.55 -14.53
C TRP A 125 8.03 -6.03 -13.11
N LEU A 126 8.37 -6.91 -12.16
CA LEU A 126 8.70 -6.48 -10.80
C LEU A 126 10.02 -5.67 -10.79
N ARG A 127 11.07 -6.14 -11.47
CA ARG A 127 12.35 -5.41 -11.56
C ARG A 127 12.16 -4.04 -12.20
N LEU A 128 11.38 -3.94 -13.27
CA LEU A 128 11.00 -2.66 -13.87
C LEU A 128 10.28 -1.74 -12.85
N GLY A 129 9.37 -2.29 -12.07
CA GLY A 129 8.69 -1.57 -11.00
C GLY A 129 9.64 -1.02 -9.93
N LEU A 130 10.60 -1.81 -9.48
CA LEU A 130 11.63 -1.40 -8.52
C LEU A 130 12.53 -0.29 -9.07
N VAL A 131 12.89 -0.38 -10.35
CA VAL A 131 13.68 0.66 -11.04
C VAL A 131 12.91 1.98 -11.14
N TYR A 132 11.64 1.94 -11.53
CA TYR A 132 10.78 3.13 -11.51
C TYR A 132 10.65 3.73 -10.11
N ASP A 133 10.52 2.88 -9.08
CA ASP A 133 10.43 3.34 -7.69
C ASP A 133 11.72 4.00 -7.21
N ALA A 134 12.88 3.42 -7.54
CA ALA A 134 14.20 3.96 -7.22
C ALA A 134 14.44 5.33 -7.87
N ALA A 135 13.94 5.53 -9.10
CA ALA A 135 14.02 6.80 -9.81
C ALA A 135 12.95 7.82 -9.38
N GLY A 136 12.00 7.43 -8.52
CA GLY A 136 10.95 8.29 -7.98
C GLY A 136 9.68 8.37 -8.84
N ASP A 137 9.54 7.56 -9.88
CA ASP A 137 8.32 7.47 -10.69
C ASP A 137 7.31 6.51 -10.05
N ARG A 138 6.63 6.99 -9.02
CA ARG A 138 5.65 6.19 -8.25
C ARG A 138 4.49 5.69 -9.12
N ARG A 139 4.08 6.46 -10.14
CA ARG A 139 2.92 6.08 -10.98
C ARG A 139 3.28 4.91 -11.88
N ARG A 140 4.43 4.98 -12.58
CA ARG A 140 4.88 3.87 -13.42
C ARG A 140 5.29 2.65 -12.59
N ALA A 141 5.93 2.86 -11.43
CA ALA A 141 6.26 1.78 -10.49
C ALA A 141 5.02 0.97 -10.08
N ARG A 142 3.95 1.65 -9.63
CA ARG A 142 2.68 1.00 -9.27
C ARG A 142 2.07 0.24 -10.45
N GLY A 143 2.16 0.78 -11.66
CA GLY A 143 1.70 0.11 -12.88
C GLY A 143 2.43 -1.22 -13.12
N ALA A 144 3.76 -1.19 -13.17
CA ALA A 144 4.58 -2.38 -13.41
C ALA A 144 4.42 -3.44 -12.30
N ILE A 145 4.38 -3.03 -11.04
CA ILE A 145 4.17 -3.95 -9.90
C ILE A 145 2.77 -4.58 -9.96
N ARG A 146 1.72 -3.85 -10.36
CA ARG A 146 0.39 -4.44 -10.56
C ARG A 146 0.40 -5.53 -11.63
N THR A 147 1.06 -5.27 -12.77
CA THR A 147 1.23 -6.28 -13.82
C THR A 147 1.97 -7.51 -13.29
N ALA A 148 3.03 -7.32 -12.50
CA ALA A 148 3.76 -8.41 -11.88
C ALA A 148 2.87 -9.26 -10.95
N ILE A 149 2.07 -8.62 -10.08
CA ILE A 149 1.11 -9.30 -9.18
C ILE A 149 0.05 -10.07 -9.98
N GLU A 150 -0.44 -9.51 -11.08
CA GLU A 150 -1.43 -10.18 -11.94
C GLU A 150 -0.85 -11.40 -12.64
N LEU A 151 0.39 -11.32 -13.14
CA LEU A 151 1.08 -12.43 -13.78
C LEU A 151 1.42 -13.55 -12.80
N GLU A 152 1.90 -13.21 -11.60
CA GLU A 152 2.19 -14.21 -10.57
C GLU A 152 0.94 -14.97 -10.13
N ARG A 153 -0.20 -14.27 -10.02
CA ARG A 153 -1.49 -14.90 -9.72
C ARG A 153 -1.98 -15.84 -10.81
N ARG A 154 -1.67 -15.55 -12.08
CA ARG A 154 -2.03 -16.42 -13.21
C ARG A 154 -1.10 -17.63 -13.35
N ALA A 155 0.13 -17.50 -12.85
CA ALA A 155 1.14 -18.55 -12.89
C ALA A 155 1.09 -19.51 -11.68
N SER A 156 0.30 -19.17 -10.65
CA SER A 156 0.04 -19.98 -9.46
C SER A 156 -1.30 -20.72 -9.59
#